data_AF-A0A969HJN4-F1
#
_entry.id   AF-A0A969HJN4-F1
#
_cell.length_a   1.000
_cell.length_b   1.000
_cell.length_c   1.000
_cell.angle_alpha   90.00
_cell.angle_beta   90.00
_cell.angle_gamma   90.00
#
_symmetry.space_group_name_H-M   'P 1'
#
loop_
_entity.id
_entity.type
_entity.pdbx_description
1 polymer ?
#
loop_
_entity_poly.entity_id
_entity_poly.type
_entity_poly.pdbx_seq_one_letter_code
_entity_poly.pdbx_strand_id
1 'polypeptide(L)'
;MVQNLGSKVKKAIVQPYKIPGYIKRQVEQVLNTVEGSRIVWPAAGRALLETFQTQRPRGDELLVLTHATLVSPGTERAMFAKLPNDQCSLPFLSRLLRRG
;
A
#
# COMPACT_ATOMS: atom_id res chain seq x y z
N MET A 1 -26.27 -1.17 6.05
CA MET A 1 -26.43 -2.50 5.42
C MET A 1 -25.07 -2.92 4.82
N VAL A 2 -24.12 -3.37 5.65
CA VAL A 2 -22.80 -3.81 5.18
C VAL A 2 -22.95 -5.21 4.60
N GLN A 3 -23.37 -5.29 3.34
CA GLN A 3 -23.41 -6.56 2.63
C GLN A 3 -21.99 -7.14 2.58
N ASN A 4 -21.86 -8.37 3.07
CA ASN A 4 -20.61 -9.09 3.32
C ASN A 4 -19.71 -9.16 2.06
N LEU A 5 -18.77 -8.21 1.94
CA LEU A 5 -17.85 -8.11 0.80
C LEU A 5 -17.01 -9.40 0.63
N GLY A 6 -16.70 -10.10 1.72
CA GLY A 6 -15.97 -11.36 1.69
C GLY A 6 -16.71 -12.48 0.93
N SER A 7 -18.04 -12.56 1.06
CA SER A 7 -18.82 -13.56 0.30
C SER A 7 -18.90 -13.22 -1.19
N LYS A 8 -18.91 -11.92 -1.53
CA LYS A 8 -18.86 -11.42 -2.91
C LYS A 8 -17.50 -11.71 -3.57
N VAL A 9 -16.41 -11.52 -2.84
CA VAL A 9 -15.03 -11.85 -3.30
C VAL A 9 -14.87 -13.36 -3.52
N LYS A 10 -15.39 -14.20 -2.61
CA LYS A 10 -15.40 -15.65 -2.81
C LYS A 10 -16.17 -16.05 -4.07
N LYS A 11 -17.36 -15.48 -4.29
CA LYS A 11 -18.14 -15.70 -5.52
C LYS A 11 -17.39 -15.25 -6.77
N ALA A 12 -16.63 -14.16 -6.69
CA ALA A 12 -15.86 -13.64 -7.81
C ALA A 12 -14.72 -14.55 -8.25
N ILE A 13 -14.03 -15.17 -7.30
CA ILE A 13 -12.97 -16.15 -7.57
C ILE A 13 -13.56 -17.38 -8.28
N VAL A 14 -14.73 -17.86 -7.83
CA VAL A 14 -15.33 -19.10 -8.35
C VAL A 14 -16.15 -18.86 -9.63
N GLN A 15 -16.86 -17.73 -9.74
CA GLN A 15 -17.85 -17.43 -10.79
C GLN A 15 -17.82 -15.94 -11.17
N PRO A 16 -16.79 -15.46 -11.89
CA PRO A 16 -16.57 -14.04 -12.16
C PRO A 16 -17.69 -13.37 -12.98
N TYR A 17 -18.41 -14.15 -13.81
CA TYR A 17 -19.51 -13.68 -14.64
C TYR A 17 -20.80 -13.38 -13.84
N LYS A 18 -20.91 -13.82 -12.58
CA LYS A 18 -22.08 -13.58 -11.73
C LYS A 18 -21.96 -12.35 -10.84
N ILE A 19 -20.89 -11.57 -10.98
CA ILE A 19 -20.68 -10.35 -10.19
C ILE A 19 -21.51 -9.21 -10.78
N PRO A 20 -22.43 -8.60 -10.01
CA PRO A 20 -23.14 -7.41 -10.47
C PRO A 20 -22.17 -6.27 -10.84
N GLY A 21 -22.44 -5.61 -11.97
CA GLY A 21 -21.56 -4.55 -12.50
C GLY A 21 -21.25 -3.44 -11.47
N TYR A 22 -22.22 -3.10 -10.62
CA TYR A 22 -22.07 -2.03 -9.62
C TYR A 22 -21.06 -2.34 -8.49
N ILE A 23 -20.72 -3.61 -8.25
CA ILE A 23 -19.65 -3.98 -7.30
C ILE A 23 -18.37 -4.47 -7.97
N LYS A 24 -18.38 -4.66 -9.29
CA LYS A 24 -17.26 -5.28 -10.04
C LYS A 24 -15.93 -4.61 -9.72
N ARG A 25 -15.91 -3.27 -9.75
CA ARG A 25 -14.70 -2.46 -9.44
C ARG A 25 -14.18 -2.66 -8.02
N GLN A 26 -15.05 -2.74 -7.02
CA GLN A 26 -14.66 -2.94 -5.62
C GLN A 26 -14.07 -4.34 -5.42
N VAL A 27 -14.66 -5.34 -6.07
CA VAL A 27 -14.19 -6.71 -6.00
C VAL A 27 -12.85 -6.88 -6.73
N GLU A 28 -12.71 -6.29 -7.92
CA GLU A 28 -11.43 -6.24 -8.65
C GLU A 28 -10.34 -5.58 -7.82
N GLN A 29 -10.66 -4.48 -7.13
CA GLN A 29 -9.70 -3.81 -6.26
C GLN A 29 -9.25 -4.75 -5.13
N VAL A 30 -10.18 -5.39 -4.40
CA VAL A 30 -9.83 -6.31 -3.30
C VAL A 30 -9.06 -7.54 -3.80
N LEU A 31 -9.38 -8.06 -4.97
CA LEU A 31 -8.67 -9.20 -5.55
C LEU A 31 -7.26 -8.83 -6.01
N ASN A 32 -7.05 -7.60 -6.48
CA ASN A 32 -5.78 -7.16 -7.04
C ASN A 32 -4.90 -6.39 -6.06
N THR A 33 -5.37 -6.06 -4.85
CA THR A 33 -4.55 -5.38 -3.84
C THR A 33 -4.29 -6.23 -2.61
N VAL A 34 -3.21 -5.87 -1.92
CA VAL A 34 -2.83 -6.39 -0.60
C VAL A 34 -2.64 -5.19 0.32
N GLU A 35 -3.20 -5.29 1.52
CA GLU A 35 -2.99 -4.30 2.57
C GLU A 35 -1.67 -4.55 3.30
N GLY A 36 -0.95 -3.48 3.61
CA GLY A 36 0.24 -3.53 4.43
C GLY A 36 0.37 -2.28 5.30
N SER A 37 1.43 -2.24 6.11
CA SER A 37 1.78 -1.09 6.94
C SER A 37 3.18 -0.62 6.59
N ARG A 38 3.42 0.70 6.65
CA ARG A 38 4.73 1.29 6.38
C ARG A 38 5.01 2.49 7.28
N ILE A 39 6.29 2.75 7.50
CA ILE A 39 6.76 3.94 8.20
C ILE A 39 6.99 5.06 7.18
N VAL A 40 6.51 6.26 7.48
CA VAL A 40 6.69 7.47 6.67
C VAL A 40 7.21 8.64 7.51
N TRP A 41 7.93 9.56 6.86
CA TRP A 41 8.47 10.78 7.48
C TRP A 41 7.81 12.04 6.91
N PRO A 42 6.63 12.45 7.43
CA PRO A 42 5.90 13.60 6.87
C PRO A 42 6.63 14.93 7.12
N ALA A 43 7.38 15.04 8.22
CA ALA A 43 8.10 16.23 8.64
C ALA A 43 9.42 15.84 9.33
N ALA A 44 10.37 16.77 9.39
CA ALA A 44 11.60 16.56 10.16
C ALA A 44 11.25 16.26 11.63
N GLY A 45 11.93 15.27 12.22
CA GLY A 45 11.67 14.85 13.59
C GLY A 45 10.42 13.99 13.78
N ARG A 46 9.73 13.59 12.70
CA ARG A 46 8.45 12.87 12.81
C ARG A 46 8.42 11.61 11.95
N ALA A 47 8.04 10.50 12.57
CA ALA A 47 7.73 9.24 11.91
C ALA A 47 6.27 8.84 12.20
N LEU A 48 5.58 8.26 11.22
CA LEU A 48 4.23 7.73 11.36
C LEU A 48 4.15 6.32 10.77
N LEU A 49 3.37 5.45 11.41
CA LEU A 49 2.94 4.19 10.82
C LEU A 49 1.61 4.43 10.10
N GLU A 50 1.55 4.09 8.82
CA GLU A 50 0.32 4.18 8.03
C GLU A 50 0.00 2.87 7.31
N THR A 51 -1.29 2.59 7.17
CA THR A 51 -1.79 1.52 6.30
C THR A 51 -1.68 1.95 4.85
N PHE A 52 -1.21 1.06 3.98
CA PHE A 52 -1.17 1.28 2.54
C PHE A 52 -1.71 0.07 1.79
N GLN A 53 -2.09 0.29 0.53
CA GLN A 53 -2.53 -0.76 -0.38
C GLN A 53 -1.49 -0.87 -1.49
N THR A 54 -0.98 -2.08 -1.72
CA THR A 54 -0.12 -2.40 -2.86
C THR A 54 -0.84 -3.31 -3.84
N GLN A 55 -0.41 -3.33 -5.09
CA GLN A 55 -0.91 -4.30 -6.05
C GLN A 55 -0.33 -5.68 -5.74
N ARG A 56 -1.07 -6.74 -6.07
CA ARG A 56 -0.51 -8.08 -6.18
C ARG A 56 0.56 -8.10 -7.27
N PRO A 57 1.62 -8.91 -7.09
CA PRO A 57 2.72 -8.94 -8.03
C PRO A 57 2.23 -9.45 -9.40
N ARG A 58 2.80 -8.89 -10.46
CA ARG A 58 2.71 -9.42 -11.83
C ARG A 58 3.67 -10.59 -12.01
N GLY A 59 3.69 -11.18 -13.20
CA GLY A 59 4.45 -12.42 -13.47
C GLY A 59 5.95 -12.33 -13.20
N ASP A 60 6.52 -11.14 -13.26
CA ASP A 60 7.93 -10.82 -13.05
C ASP A 60 8.21 -10.11 -11.72
N GLU A 61 7.21 -9.98 -10.85
CA GLU A 61 7.32 -9.29 -9.57
C GLU A 61 7.18 -10.28 -8.39
N LEU A 62 7.75 -9.91 -7.25
CA LEU A 62 7.57 -10.64 -6.00
C LEU A 62 6.98 -9.71 -4.95
N LEU A 63 5.98 -10.21 -4.22
CA LEU A 63 5.49 -9.57 -3.01
C LEU A 63 6.09 -10.28 -1.81
N VAL A 64 6.89 -9.56 -1.04
CA VAL A 64 7.57 -10.08 0.15
C VAL A 64 6.79 -9.68 1.41
N LEU A 65 6.47 -10.67 2.25
CA LEU A 65 6.02 -10.40 3.60
C LEU A 65 7.25 -10.16 4.48
N THR A 66 7.56 -8.89 4.74
CA THR A 66 8.69 -8.51 5.58
C THR A 66 8.44 -8.89 7.04
N HIS A 67 9.24 -9.84 7.56
CA HIS A 67 9.20 -10.19 8.99
C HIS A 67 9.94 -9.15 9.85
N ALA A 68 11.10 -8.69 9.36
CA ALA A 68 11.92 -7.68 10.01
C ALA A 68 12.68 -6.85 8.96
N THR A 69 13.00 -5.61 9.31
CA THR A 69 13.92 -4.75 8.57
C THR A 69 14.91 -4.13 9.55
N LEU A 70 16.15 -3.93 9.10
CA LEU A 70 17.14 -3.18 9.85
C LEU A 70 17.02 -1.70 9.50
N VAL A 71 17.26 -0.85 10.48
CA VAL A 71 17.30 0.61 10.32
C VAL A 71 18.76 1.02 10.22
N SER A 72 19.18 1.58 9.09
CA SER A 72 20.53 2.13 9.01
C SER A 72 20.64 3.40 9.88
N PRO A 73 21.66 3.47 10.74
CA PRO A 73 21.85 4.63 11.60
C PRO A 73 22.14 5.90 10.80
N GLY A 74 22.73 5.82 9.61
CA GLY A 74 23.07 6.99 8.81
C GLY A 74 21.90 7.50 7.98
N THR A 75 21.40 6.61 7.11
CA THR A 75 20.40 6.96 6.09
C THR A 75 19.07 7.35 6.70
N GLU A 76 18.55 6.57 7.65
CA GLU A 76 17.24 6.81 8.23
C GLU A 76 17.26 7.98 9.21
N ARG A 77 18.41 8.29 9.84
CA ARG A 77 18.56 9.55 10.60
C ARG A 77 18.57 10.76 9.67
N ALA A 78 19.24 10.67 8.52
CA ALA A 78 19.22 11.75 7.53
C ALA A 78 17.79 12.00 7.01
N MET A 79 17.03 10.95 6.68
CA MET A 79 15.63 11.04 6.28
C MET A 79 14.74 11.60 7.40
N PHE A 80 14.92 11.12 8.64
CA PHE A 80 14.18 11.60 9.79
C PHE A 80 14.43 13.09 10.04
N ALA A 81 15.63 13.59 9.79
CA ALA A 81 16.00 14.98 9.91
C ALA A 81 15.75 15.82 8.64
N LYS A 82 15.37 15.21 7.50
CA LYS A 82 15.26 15.83 6.17
C LYS A 82 16.54 16.58 5.76
N LEU A 83 17.69 15.94 5.92
CA LEU A 83 18.98 16.52 5.53
C LEU A 83 19.18 16.45 4.01
N PRO A 84 19.79 17.46 3.35
CA PRO A 84 19.85 17.58 1.88
C PRO A 84 20.64 16.47 1.14
N ASN A 85 21.31 15.58 1.88
CA ASN A 85 21.96 14.38 1.34
C ASN A 85 21.01 13.17 1.23
N ASP A 86 19.73 13.32 1.60
CA ASP A 86 18.69 12.30 1.48
C ASP A 86 18.06 12.25 0.07
N GLN A 87 18.86 12.08 -0.99
CA GLN A 87 18.35 11.89 -2.35
C GLN A 87 17.72 10.50 -2.57
N CYS A 88 16.98 9.99 -1.60
CA CYS A 88 16.32 8.71 -1.70
C CYS A 88 14.90 8.91 -2.23
N SER A 89 14.64 8.52 -3.47
CA SER A 89 13.28 8.35 -3.98
C SER A 89 12.66 7.05 -3.46
N LEU A 90 12.78 6.77 -2.17
CA LEU A 90 11.95 5.77 -1.48
C LEU A 90 10.60 6.42 -1.16
N PRO A 91 9.50 5.66 -0.98
CA PRO A 91 8.16 6.17 -1.22
C PRO A 91 7.75 7.23 -0.19
N PHE A 92 8.12 8.49 -0.42
CA PHE A 92 7.40 9.64 0.05
C PHE A 92 6.04 9.57 -0.63
N LEU A 93 4.98 9.27 0.12
CA LEU A 93 3.63 9.16 -0.40
C LEU A 93 3.27 10.39 -1.26
N SER A 94 3.18 10.22 -2.58
CA SER A 94 2.68 11.23 -3.52
C SER A 94 1.23 10.94 -3.93
N ARG A 95 0.33 10.69 -2.97
CA ARG A 95 -1.10 10.55 -3.28
C ARG A 95 -2.01 11.60 -2.63
N LEU A 96 -1.45 12.57 -1.91
CA LEU A 96 -2.22 13.66 -1.29
C LEU A 96 -1.86 15.08 -1.77
N LEU A 97 -1.10 15.24 -2.87
CA LEU A 97 -0.77 16.56 -3.45
C LEU A 97 -1.31 16.78 -4.87
N ARG A 98 -2.33 16.03 -5.30
CA ARG A 98 -3.09 16.33 -6.53
C ARG A 98 -4.56 16.58 -6.23
N ARG A 99 -4.82 17.71 -5.56
CA ARG A 99 -6.05 18.50 -5.71
C ARG A 99 -5.63 19.97 -5.61
N GLY A 100 -5.10 20.47 -6.72
CA GLY A 100 -5.32 21.87 -7.09
C GLY A 100 -6.69 22.00 -7.73
#